data_AF-A0A9Q3I829-F1
#
_entry.id   AF-A0A9Q3I829-F1
#
_cell.length_a   1.000
_cell.length_b   1.000
_cell.length_c   1.000
_cell.angle_alpha   90.00
_cell.angle_beta   90.00
_cell.angle_gamma   90.00
#
_symmetry.space_group_name_H-M   'P 1'
#
loop_
_entity.id
_entity.type
_entity.pdbx_description
1 polymer ?
#
loop_
_entity_poly.entity_id
_entity_poly.type
_entity_poly.pdbx_seq_one_letter_code
_entity_poly.pdbx_strand_id
1 'polypeptide(L)'
;MSHHLIDVLYTYKNAFASDNEPLGSIKGKEVDITPNIDRPYPPVHRKPAYPASPTAREALEKHIQEFIKLGVLRKEGHNEEV
;
A
#
# COMPACT_ATOMS: atom_id res chain seq x y z
N MET A 1 -14.39 -28.95 23.36
CA MET A 1 -14.54 -27.51 23.04
C MET A 1 -13.45 -26.96 22.12
N SER A 2 -12.24 -27.54 22.05
CA SER A 2 -11.16 -27.06 21.16
C SER A 2 -11.40 -27.32 19.67
N HIS A 3 -12.05 -28.43 19.31
CA HIS A 3 -12.28 -28.82 17.90
C HIS A 3 -13.13 -27.81 17.13
N HIS A 4 -14.20 -27.31 17.73
CA HIS A 4 -15.10 -26.36 17.06
C HIS A 4 -14.40 -25.04 16.69
N LEU A 5 -13.50 -24.54 17.56
CA LEU A 5 -12.75 -23.33 17.26
C LEU A 5 -11.80 -23.54 16.08
N ILE A 6 -11.10 -24.69 16.04
CA ILE A 6 -10.20 -25.02 14.92
C ILE A 6 -10.99 -25.08 13.62
N ASP A 7 -12.15 -25.72 13.61
CA ASP A 7 -13.00 -25.84 12.41
C ASP A 7 -13.44 -24.47 11.89
N VAL A 8 -13.84 -23.56 12.80
CA VAL A 8 -14.19 -22.18 12.45
C VAL A 8 -13.00 -21.41 11.88
N LEU A 9 -11.83 -21.47 12.54
CA LEU A 9 -10.62 -20.80 12.06
C LEU A 9 -10.18 -21.31 10.69
N TYR A 10 -10.30 -22.63 10.46
CA TYR A 10 -9.93 -23.24 9.19
C TYR A 10 -10.92 -22.88 8.07
N THR A 11 -12.21 -22.83 8.39
CA THR A 11 -13.29 -22.47 7.45
C THR A 11 -13.15 -21.01 7.00
N TYR A 12 -12.84 -20.10 7.93
CA TYR A 12 -12.70 -18.67 7.65
C TYR A 12 -11.25 -18.20 7.52
N LYS A 13 -10.31 -19.08 7.17
CA LYS A 13 -8.87 -18.74 7.12
C LYS A 13 -8.54 -17.50 6.29
N ASN A 14 -9.29 -17.23 5.22
CA ASN A 14 -9.11 -16.07 4.32
C ASN A 14 -9.71 -14.77 4.90
N ALA A 15 -10.42 -14.83 6.03
CA ALA A 15 -10.91 -13.64 6.74
C ALA A 15 -9.83 -13.04 7.66
N PHE A 16 -8.71 -13.75 7.86
CA PHE A 16 -7.61 -13.32 8.70
C PHE A 16 -6.47 -12.79 7.82
N ALA A 17 -5.81 -11.72 8.27
CA ALA A 17 -4.61 -11.24 7.61
C ALA A 17 -3.51 -12.31 7.71
N SER A 18 -2.91 -12.67 6.58
CA SER A 18 -1.76 -13.57 6.52
C SER A 18 -0.68 -12.97 5.63
N ASP A 19 0.57 -13.37 5.87
CA ASP A 19 1.73 -12.91 5.10
C ASP A 19 1.66 -13.30 3.60
N ASN A 20 0.77 -14.24 3.26
CA ASN A 20 0.62 -14.80 1.91
C ASN A 20 -0.52 -14.17 1.11
N GLU A 21 -1.39 -13.37 1.75
CA GLU A 21 -2.50 -12.69 1.08
C GLU A 21 -2.22 -11.18 1.05
N PRO A 22 -1.75 -10.64 -0.09
CA PRO A 22 -1.36 -9.24 -0.15
C PRO A 22 -2.59 -8.34 0.02
N LEU A 23 -2.49 -7.32 0.88
CA LEU A 23 -3.54 -6.33 1.13
C LEU A 23 -4.02 -5.65 -0.16
N GLY A 24 -3.14 -5.52 -1.17
CA GLY A 24 -3.47 -5.00 -2.49
C GLY A 24 -4.39 -5.90 -3.34
N SER A 25 -4.81 -7.08 -2.85
CA SER A 25 -5.71 -7.99 -3.59
C SER A 25 -7.17 -7.57 -3.59
N ILE A 26 -7.55 -6.53 -2.83
CA ILE A 26 -8.91 -5.99 -2.79
C ILE A 26 -9.19 -5.26 -4.12
N LYS A 27 -9.89 -5.91 -5.03
CA LYS A 27 -10.28 -5.37 -6.35
C LYS A 27 -11.65 -4.70 -6.29
N GLY A 28 -11.88 -3.67 -7.10
CA GLY A 28 -13.22 -3.06 -7.29
C GLY A 28 -13.60 -2.01 -6.25
N LYS A 29 -12.63 -1.52 -5.48
CA LYS A 29 -12.78 -0.38 -4.56
C LYS A 29 -11.81 0.75 -4.91
N GLU A 30 -11.45 0.88 -6.19
CA GLU A 30 -10.63 1.99 -6.67
C GLU A 30 -11.37 3.30 -6.42
N VAL A 31 -10.68 4.26 -5.80
CA VAL A 31 -11.25 5.59 -5.51
C VAL A 31 -10.79 6.53 -6.62
N ASP A 32 -11.76 7.09 -7.35
CA ASP A 32 -11.50 8.21 -8.24
C ASP A 32 -11.42 9.49 -7.41
N ILE A 33 -10.24 10.13 -7.42
CA ILE A 33 -9.97 11.36 -6.67
C ILE A 33 -9.96 12.51 -7.68
N THR A 34 -11.10 13.16 -7.84
CA THR A 34 -11.23 14.33 -8.73
C THR A 34 -10.84 15.62 -8.01
N PRO A 35 -9.92 16.44 -8.56
CA PRO A 35 -9.64 17.77 -8.03
C PRO A 35 -10.87 18.68 -8.10
N ASN A 36 -11.09 19.52 -7.08
CA ASN A 36 -12.16 20.52 -7.07
C ASN A 36 -11.85 21.77 -7.93
N ILE A 37 -10.90 21.67 -8.86
CA ILE A 37 -10.41 22.78 -9.67
C ILE A 37 -10.31 22.35 -11.12
N ASP A 38 -10.61 23.29 -12.02
CA ASP A 38 -10.40 23.10 -13.45
C ASP A 38 -8.97 23.45 -13.84
N ARG A 39 -8.51 22.91 -14.97
CA ARG A 39 -7.19 23.20 -15.52
C ARG A 39 -7.06 24.71 -15.82
N PRO A 40 -5.87 25.32 -15.65
CA PRO A 40 -4.59 24.68 -15.33
C PRO A 40 -4.42 24.37 -13.83
N TYR A 41 -3.88 23.18 -13.54
CA TYR A 41 -3.56 22.80 -12.16
C TYR A 41 -2.43 23.66 -11.57
N PRO A 42 -2.41 23.87 -10.23
CA PRO A 42 -1.30 24.52 -9.56
C PRO A 42 0.04 23.86 -9.92
N PRO A 43 1.12 24.64 -10.03
CA PRO A 43 2.45 24.09 -10.26
C PRO A 43 2.77 23.04 -9.19
N VAL A 44 3.15 21.83 -9.61
CA VAL A 44 3.51 20.75 -8.69
C VAL A 44 4.66 21.23 -7.80
N HIS A 45 4.41 21.35 -6.50
CA HIS A 45 5.46 21.65 -5.53
C HIS A 45 6.35 20.42 -5.31
N ARG A 46 7.31 20.21 -6.20
CA ARG A 46 8.37 19.21 -6.03
C ARG A 46 9.41 19.72 -5.04
N LYS A 47 9.06 19.69 -3.74
CA LYS A 47 10.07 19.83 -2.69
C LYS A 47 10.89 18.53 -2.65
N PRO A 48 12.23 18.59 -2.56
CA PRO A 48 13.01 17.39 -2.32
C PRO A 48 12.56 16.76 -1.00
N ALA A 49 12.62 15.43 -0.93
CA ALA A 49 12.40 14.74 0.33
C ALA A 49 13.41 15.24 1.38
N TYR A 50 12.95 15.42 2.61
CA TYR A 50 13.84 15.77 3.71
C TYR A 50 14.86 14.65 3.94
N PRO A 51 16.12 14.99 4.29
CA PRO A 51 17.13 13.98 4.56
C PRO A 51 16.74 13.15 5.79
N ALA A 52 16.76 11.82 5.64
CA ALA A 52 16.59 10.89 6.74
C ALA A 52 17.96 10.50 7.33
N SER A 53 17.99 10.18 8.63
CA SER A 53 19.20 9.61 9.24
C SER A 53 19.50 8.21 8.66
N PRO A 54 20.76 7.74 8.68
CA PRO A 54 21.12 6.43 8.14
C PRO A 54 20.29 5.30 8.76
N THR A 55 20.13 5.31 10.09
CA THR A 55 19.33 4.32 10.82
C THR A 55 17.85 4.38 10.44
N ALA A 56 17.28 5.58 10.29
CA ALA A 56 15.90 5.73 9.85
C ALA A 56 15.71 5.19 8.43
N ARG A 57 16.67 5.46 7.54
CA ARG A 57 16.63 4.98 6.15
C ARG A 57 16.64 3.45 6.07
N GLU A 58 17.49 2.79 6.85
CA GLU A 58 17.54 1.32 6.91
C GLU A 58 16.26 0.69 7.45
N ALA A 59 15.65 1.29 8.48
CA ALA A 59 14.38 0.82 9.02
C ALA A 59 13.23 1.01 8.01
N LEU A 60 13.18 2.18 7.38
CA LEU A 60 12.16 2.51 6.36
C LEU A 60 12.28 1.60 5.13
N GLU A 61 13.49 1.31 4.67
CA GLU A 61 13.72 0.45 3.50
C GLU A 61 13.05 -0.92 3.67
N LYS A 62 13.13 -1.53 4.86
CA LYS A 62 12.49 -2.83 5.13
C LYS A 62 10.98 -2.78 4.92
N HIS A 63 10.32 -1.75 5.44
CA HIS A 63 8.87 -1.57 5.33
C HIS A 63 8.45 -1.18 3.92
N ILE A 64 9.24 -0.36 3.23
CA ILE A 64 8.98 -0.01 1.82
C ILE A 64 9.00 -1.28 0.96
N GLN A 65 10.00 -2.14 1.13
CA GLN A 65 10.09 -3.41 0.40
C GLN A 65 8.92 -4.35 0.70
N GLU A 66 8.45 -4.38 1.94
CA GLU A 66 7.26 -5.14 2.34
C GLU A 66 6.00 -4.60 1.63
N PHE A 67 5.78 -3.29 1.61
CA PHE A 67 4.64 -2.69 0.92
C PHE A 67 4.68 -2.87 -0.60
N ILE A 68 5.87 -2.91 -1.21
CA ILE A 68 6.02 -3.26 -2.62
C ILE A 68 5.57 -4.71 -2.87
N LYS A 69 6.04 -5.65 -2.03
CA LYS A 69 5.63 -7.07 -2.13
C LYS A 69 4.14 -7.27 -1.93
N LEU A 70 3.53 -6.49 -1.03
CA LEU A 70 2.09 -6.53 -0.76
C LEU A 70 1.23 -5.82 -1.83
N GLY A 71 1.86 -5.25 -2.87
CA GLY A 71 1.16 -4.53 -3.93
C GLY A 71 0.53 -3.21 -3.48
N VAL A 72 0.94 -2.67 -2.33
CA VAL A 72 0.45 -1.40 -1.78
C VAL A 72 1.22 -0.22 -2.38
N LEU A 73 2.53 -0.39 -2.57
CA LEU A 73 3.38 0.60 -3.24
C LEU A 73 3.85 0.06 -4.60
N ARG A 74 3.92 0.94 -5.60
CA ARG A 74 4.57 0.67 -6.88
C ARG A 74 5.46 1.84 -7.27
N LYS A 75 6.44 1.55 -8.12
CA LYS A 75 7.31 2.58 -8.68
C LYS A 75 6.60 3.25 -9.85
N GLU A 76 6.29 4.53 -9.73
CA GLU A 76 5.81 5.34 -10.85
C GLU A 76 6.97 5.73 -11.79
N GLY A 77 6.72 5.68 -13.09
CA GLY A 77 7.63 6.17 -14.12
C GLY A 77 7.65 7.70 -14.16
N HIS A 78 8.77 8.30 -14.61
CA HIS A 78 8.87 9.76 -14.75
C HIS A 78 7.89 10.38 -15.76
N ASN A 79 7.25 9.55 -16.60
CA ASN A 79 6.36 9.95 -17.68
C ASN A 79 4.95 9.32 -17.58
N GLU A 80 4.57 8.76 -16.43
CA GLU A 80 3.17 8.33 -16.25
C GLU A 80 2.32 9.58 -16.03
N GLU A 81 1.54 9.97 -17.05
CA GLU A 81 0.44 10.92 -16.89
C GLU A 81 -0.66 10.23 -16.08
N VAL A 82 -0.97 10.79 -14.92
CA VAL A 82 -2.15 10.43 -14.11
C VAL A 82 -3.19 11.52 -14.29
#